data_AF-A0A1D6MQ21-F1
#
_entry.id   AF-A0A1D6MQ21-F1
#
_cell.length_a   1.000
_cell.length_b   1.000
_cell.length_c   1.000
_cell.angle_alpha   90.00
_cell.angle_beta   90.00
_cell.angle_gamma   90.00
#
_symmetry.space_group_name_H-M   'P 1'
#
loop_
_entity.id
_entity.type
_entity.pdbx_description
1 polymer ?
#
loop_
_entity_poly.entity_id
_entity_poly.type
_entity_poly.pdbx_seq_one_letter_code
_entity_poly.pdbx_strand_id
1 'polypeptide(L)'
;MSYIRGQRNLSGFNPNTRHCLYGLDADLIMLALATHEVHFSILREVVYTPGQQDKCFLCGQVGHLAANCEGKVKRKAGEFDEKGGAIVPKKPYQFLNIWTLREYLEYEFRMPNPPFKIDFERIVDDFIFMCFFVGNDFLPHMPTLEIREGAINLLMAVYKKEFPSMGGYLTDSCTPDLSRVEHFIQAVGSYEDKIFQKRARLHQRQAERIKREKAQAKRGDDLDPHVRDDLIVPIQRFQGSRLASGAVPVPYEQNGSHKDNKERNSRARKAARVSTSGSSIASALVEAENDLEAQECENKEELKSMLKDALREKSDIFNSDNPEEDKVKLGEPGWRERYYEEKFGARTPEQIEEIRRDVVLKYTEGLCWVMHYYYEGVCSWQWFYPYHYAPFASDLSGLGQLNIKFELGTPFKPFDQLMGVFPAASAHALPLQYRRLMTDPNSPIIDFYPTDFEVDMNGKRYSWQGIAKLPFIDEDRLLAEIKKVEHTLTPEEARRNSIMCDMLFVNGSHPLSPYIYSLNSKFGHLPDKRRNEIKEKLDPSARLTKLNIVVVRQVILFC
;
A
#
# COMPACT_ATOMS: atom_id res chain seq x y z
N MET A 1 -8.26 9.49 -12.25
CA MET A 1 -8.84 8.74 -13.40
C MET A 1 -9.95 9.48 -14.14
N SER A 2 -10.95 10.07 -13.46
CA SER A 2 -12.02 10.86 -14.11
C SER A 2 -11.50 11.91 -15.11
N TYR A 3 -10.45 12.66 -14.74
CA TYR A 3 -9.79 13.61 -15.66
C TYR A 3 -9.32 12.94 -16.96
N ILE A 4 -8.62 11.80 -16.88
CA ILE A 4 -8.07 11.10 -18.06
C ILE A 4 -9.21 10.61 -18.97
N ARG A 5 -10.27 10.03 -18.40
CA ARG A 5 -11.46 9.63 -19.17
C ARG A 5 -12.13 10.83 -19.84
N GLY A 6 -12.28 11.93 -19.10
CA GLY A 6 -12.80 13.19 -19.62
C GLY A 6 -11.99 13.70 -20.82
N GLN A 7 -10.65 13.64 -20.74
CA GLN A 7 -9.76 14.03 -21.84
C GLN A 7 -9.89 13.11 -23.05
N ARG A 8 -9.92 11.78 -22.85
CA ARG A 8 -10.09 10.79 -23.93
C ARG A 8 -11.35 11.00 -24.76
N ASN A 9 -12.43 11.42 -24.11
CA ASN A 9 -13.71 11.68 -24.75
C ASN A 9 -13.75 13.00 -25.55
N LEU A 10 -12.70 13.84 -25.49
CA LEU A 10 -12.62 15.06 -26.26
C LEU A 10 -12.18 14.78 -27.71
N SER A 11 -12.87 15.41 -28.66
CA SER A 11 -12.47 15.43 -30.06
C SER A 11 -11.11 16.09 -30.24
N GLY A 12 -10.16 15.38 -30.86
CA GLY A 12 -8.78 15.86 -31.05
C GLY A 12 -7.82 15.48 -29.93
N PHE A 13 -8.25 14.65 -28.96
CA PHE A 13 -7.36 14.03 -28.00
C PHE A 13 -6.24 13.25 -28.72
N ASN A 14 -4.99 13.44 -28.28
CA ASN A 14 -3.86 12.70 -28.81
C ASN A 14 -3.79 11.33 -28.12
N PRO A 15 -4.04 10.20 -28.81
CA PRO A 15 -4.00 8.86 -28.22
C PRO A 15 -2.60 8.44 -27.77
N ASN A 16 -1.55 9.18 -28.17
CA ASN A 16 -0.16 8.95 -27.74
C ASN A 16 0.26 9.86 -26.58
N THR A 17 -0.69 10.50 -25.89
CA THR A 17 -0.41 11.25 -24.66
C THR A 17 0.25 10.31 -23.64
N ARG A 18 1.36 10.76 -23.05
CA ARG A 18 2.11 9.97 -22.06
C ARG A 18 1.71 10.38 -20.66
N HIS A 19 1.14 9.45 -19.90
CA HIS A 19 0.70 9.65 -18.53
C HIS A 19 1.74 9.13 -17.55
N CYS A 20 2.04 9.92 -16.53
CA CYS A 20 2.84 9.51 -15.38
C CYS A 20 2.06 9.84 -14.11
N LEU A 21 1.66 8.80 -13.37
CA LEU A 21 0.94 8.94 -12.11
C LEU A 21 1.88 8.61 -10.95
N TYR A 22 1.96 9.47 -9.94
CA TYR A 22 2.70 9.17 -8.73
C TYR A 22 1.79 8.58 -7.65
N GLY A 23 2.21 7.49 -7.02
CA GLY A 23 1.53 6.93 -5.85
C GLY A 23 2.07 5.56 -5.44
N LEU A 24 1.73 5.14 -4.22
CA LEU A 24 2.21 3.88 -3.62
C LEU A 24 1.17 2.76 -3.67
N ASP A 25 -0.09 3.11 -3.88
CA ASP A 25 -1.23 2.20 -3.76
C ASP A 25 -1.26 1.18 -4.91
N ALA A 26 -1.72 -0.03 -4.61
CA ALA A 26 -1.75 -1.13 -5.56
C ALA A 26 -2.90 -0.98 -6.59
N ASP A 27 -3.98 -0.32 -6.19
CA ASP A 27 -5.15 -0.02 -7.02
C ASP A 27 -4.77 0.80 -8.27
N LEU A 28 -3.72 1.63 -8.17
CA LEU A 28 -3.22 2.46 -9.27
C LEU A 28 -2.82 1.64 -10.49
N ILE A 29 -2.34 0.41 -10.29
CA ILE A 29 -2.02 -0.50 -11.41
C ILE A 29 -3.29 -0.87 -12.17
N MET A 30 -4.35 -1.24 -11.43
CA MET A 30 -5.63 -1.62 -12.01
C MET A 30 -6.35 -0.44 -12.63
N LEU A 31 -6.34 0.72 -11.96
CA LEU A 31 -6.88 1.97 -12.48
C LEU A 31 -6.17 2.42 -13.75
N ALA A 32 -4.83 2.30 -13.82
CA ALA A 32 -4.08 2.62 -15.02
C ALA A 32 -4.39 1.65 -16.17
N LEU A 33 -4.52 0.34 -15.90
CA LEU A 33 -4.96 -0.63 -16.91
C LEU A 33 -6.37 -0.29 -17.43
N ALA A 34 -7.31 0.03 -16.54
CA ALA A 34 -8.70 0.41 -16.86
C ALA A 34 -8.81 1.69 -17.71
N THR A 35 -7.75 2.51 -17.78
CA THR A 35 -7.77 3.65 -18.70
C THR A 35 -7.67 3.23 -20.15
N HIS A 36 -7.09 2.06 -20.46
CA HIS A 36 -6.69 1.66 -21.82
C HIS A 36 -5.82 2.69 -22.53
N GLU A 37 -5.04 3.49 -21.80
CA GLU A 37 -4.00 4.35 -22.36
C GLU A 37 -2.72 3.53 -22.56
N VAL A 38 -2.19 3.54 -23.78
CA VAL A 38 -0.98 2.76 -24.12
C VAL A 38 0.22 3.26 -23.33
N HIS A 39 0.43 4.59 -23.27
CA HIS A 39 1.61 5.17 -22.63
C HIS A 39 1.31 5.64 -21.21
N PHE A 40 1.12 4.67 -20.30
CA PHE A 40 0.91 4.94 -18.88
C PHE A 40 2.04 4.37 -18.02
N SER A 41 2.63 5.20 -17.16
CA SER A 41 3.60 4.80 -16.14
C SER A 41 3.14 5.22 -14.74
N ILE A 42 3.50 4.42 -13.75
CA ILE A 42 3.36 4.77 -12.33
C ILE A 42 4.75 5.02 -11.75
N LEU A 43 4.95 6.20 -11.17
CA LEU A 43 6.17 6.58 -10.46
C LEU A 43 5.95 6.33 -8.96
N ARG A 44 6.87 5.62 -8.31
CA ARG A 44 6.77 5.36 -6.87
C ARG A 44 8.12 5.27 -6.19
N GLU A 45 8.13 5.46 -4.87
CA GLU A 45 9.32 5.18 -4.07
C GLU A 45 9.62 3.68 -4.07
N VAL A 46 10.89 3.31 -4.07
CA VAL A 46 11.31 1.93 -3.82
C VAL A 46 11.07 1.63 -2.34
N VAL A 47 10.19 0.69 -2.06
CA VAL A 47 9.89 0.23 -0.69
C VAL A 47 10.90 -0.84 -0.31
N TYR A 48 11.81 -0.52 0.60
CA TYR A 48 12.73 -1.48 1.19
C TYR A 48 12.09 -2.15 2.41
N THR A 49 11.98 -3.47 2.41
CA THR A 49 11.52 -4.22 3.58
C THR A 49 12.65 -4.29 4.62
N PRO A 50 12.46 -3.86 5.88
CA PRO A 50 13.49 -3.98 6.92
C PRO A 50 13.88 -5.44 7.13
N GLY A 51 15.17 -5.77 6.91
CA GLY A 51 15.72 -7.13 6.93
C GLY A 51 16.06 -7.71 5.55
N GLN A 52 15.48 -7.18 4.48
CA GLN A 52 16.00 -7.30 3.12
C GLN A 52 16.91 -6.11 2.87
N GLN A 53 18.14 -6.16 3.39
CA GLN A 53 19.20 -5.41 2.73
C GLN A 53 19.32 -6.05 1.35
N ASP A 54 18.75 -5.40 0.33
CA ASP A 54 18.75 -5.88 -1.05
C ASP A 54 20.18 -5.97 -1.56
N LYS A 55 20.80 -7.10 -1.24
CA LYS A 55 21.98 -7.61 -1.88
C LYS A 55 21.56 -7.86 -3.32
N CYS A 56 22.16 -7.13 -4.25
CA CYS A 56 22.03 -7.37 -5.68
C CYS A 56 22.12 -8.88 -5.93
N PHE A 57 21.10 -9.46 -6.59
CA PHE A 57 21.02 -10.90 -6.80
C PHE A 57 22.23 -11.48 -7.55
N LEU A 58 22.93 -10.64 -8.33
CA LEU A 58 24.09 -11.03 -9.12
C LEU A 58 25.41 -10.95 -8.33
N CYS A 59 25.64 -9.90 -7.55
CA CYS A 59 26.93 -9.67 -6.89
C CYS A 59 26.90 -9.67 -5.36
N GLY A 60 25.71 -9.78 -4.76
CA GLY A 60 25.52 -9.80 -3.32
C GLY A 60 25.73 -8.44 -2.62
N GLN A 61 25.94 -7.34 -3.35
CA GLN A 61 26.22 -6.02 -2.78
C GLN A 61 24.94 -5.19 -2.61
N VAL A 62 24.90 -4.39 -1.55
CA VAL A 62 23.79 -3.49 -1.26
C VAL A 62 23.92 -2.18 -2.06
N GLY A 63 22.79 -1.55 -2.38
CA GLY A 63 22.77 -0.19 -2.94
C GLY A 63 22.58 -0.10 -4.47
N HIS A 64 22.32 -1.20 -5.18
CA HIS A 64 21.93 -1.17 -6.59
C HIS A 64 21.01 -2.33 -6.98
N LEU A 65 20.17 -2.13 -8.01
CA LEU A 65 19.33 -3.17 -8.61
C LEU A 65 20.17 -4.10 -9.49
N ALA A 66 19.76 -5.37 -9.64
CA ALA A 66 20.46 -6.34 -10.49
C ALA A 66 20.63 -5.87 -11.94
N ALA A 67 19.68 -5.09 -12.46
CA ALA A 67 19.77 -4.49 -13.80
C ALA A 67 20.96 -3.53 -13.97
N ASN A 68 21.42 -2.91 -12.88
CA ASN A 68 22.51 -1.93 -12.86
C ASN A 68 23.81 -2.53 -12.28
N CYS A 69 23.90 -3.86 -12.20
CA CYS A 69 25.05 -4.53 -11.62
C CYS A 69 26.22 -4.60 -12.61
N GLU A 70 27.30 -3.86 -12.34
CA GLU A 70 28.53 -3.91 -13.13
C GLU A 70 29.38 -5.17 -12.90
N GLY A 71 28.99 -6.07 -11.98
CA GLY A 71 29.67 -7.34 -11.71
C GLY A 71 31.05 -7.21 -11.04
N LYS A 72 31.42 -6.02 -10.54
CA LYS A 72 32.74 -5.77 -9.94
C LYS A 72 32.76 -6.03 -8.43
N VAL A 73 33.84 -6.64 -7.94
CA VAL A 73 34.12 -6.88 -6.52
C VAL A 73 34.34 -5.54 -5.80
N LYS A 74 33.82 -5.39 -4.57
CA LYS A 74 33.92 -4.17 -3.74
C LYS A 74 35.39 -3.72 -3.63
N ARG A 75 35.72 -2.52 -4.11
CA ARG A 75 37.00 -1.85 -3.77
C ARG A 75 36.88 -1.32 -2.34
N LYS A 76 37.80 -1.73 -1.46
CA LYS A 76 37.91 -1.16 -0.10
C LYS A 76 38.13 0.35 -0.19
N ALA A 77 37.33 1.13 0.54
CA ALA A 77 37.59 2.56 0.73
C ALA A 77 38.49 2.75 1.96
N GLY A 78 39.81 2.84 1.75
CA GLY A 78 40.78 3.01 2.84
C GLY A 78 41.13 1.73 3.61
N GLU A 79 41.90 1.87 4.69
CA GLU A 79 42.35 0.75 5.53
C GLU A 79 41.22 0.15 6.38
N PHE A 80 40.15 0.92 6.67
CA PHE A 80 39.03 0.53 7.54
C PHE A 80 37.63 0.70 6.93
N ASP A 81 37.50 0.81 5.60
CA ASP A 81 36.20 0.95 4.92
C ASP A 81 35.39 2.15 5.46
N GLU A 82 36.05 3.32 5.51
CA GLU A 82 35.49 4.53 6.09
C GLU A 82 34.26 4.99 5.29
N LYS A 83 33.13 5.20 5.99
CA LYS A 83 31.89 5.72 5.39
C LYS A 83 32.14 7.17 4.93
N GLY A 84 32.20 7.38 3.62
CA GLY A 84 32.17 8.73 3.04
C GLY A 84 30.97 9.52 3.54
N GLY A 85 31.14 10.85 3.64
CA GLY A 85 30.19 11.78 4.26
C GLY A 85 28.72 11.52 3.90
N ALA A 86 27.84 11.79 4.87
CA ALA A 86 26.42 11.51 4.82
C ALA A 86 25.72 12.23 3.65
N ILE A 87 25.74 11.60 2.48
CA ILE A 87 24.78 11.87 1.42
C ILE A 87 23.45 11.41 2.00
N VAL A 88 22.55 12.34 2.33
CA VAL A 88 21.14 12.02 2.64
C VAL A 88 20.67 11.09 1.53
N PRO A 89 20.41 9.80 1.80
CA PRO A 89 20.12 8.85 0.74
C PRO A 89 18.76 9.25 0.17
N LYS A 90 18.76 9.92 -0.98
CA LYS A 90 17.53 10.14 -1.75
C LYS A 90 16.94 8.76 -1.98
N LYS A 91 15.75 8.51 -1.45
CA LYS A 91 15.04 7.26 -1.71
C LYS A 91 14.94 7.09 -3.23
N PRO A 92 15.41 5.98 -3.80
CA PRO A 92 15.31 5.78 -5.22
C PRO A 92 13.83 5.65 -5.61
N TYR A 93 13.52 6.18 -6.79
CA TYR A 93 12.22 6.02 -7.40
C TYR A 93 12.30 4.93 -8.46
N GLN A 94 11.16 4.29 -8.72
CA GLN A 94 11.01 3.33 -9.81
C GLN A 94 9.80 3.68 -10.67
N PHE A 95 9.91 3.35 -11.95
CA PHE A 95 8.79 3.36 -12.88
C PHE A 95 8.21 1.96 -13.00
N LEU A 96 6.88 1.86 -12.87
CA LEU A 96 6.11 0.72 -13.28
C LEU A 96 5.43 1.07 -14.60
N ASN A 97 5.89 0.45 -15.68
CA ASN A 97 5.40 0.71 -17.02
C ASN A 97 4.22 -0.21 -17.34
N ILE A 98 3.04 0.39 -17.53
CA ILE A 98 1.80 -0.37 -17.71
C ILE A 98 1.77 -1.06 -19.08
N TRP A 99 2.36 -0.47 -20.12
CA TRP A 99 2.47 -1.14 -21.43
C TRP A 99 3.27 -2.44 -21.35
N THR A 100 4.35 -2.48 -20.58
CA THR A 100 5.13 -3.71 -20.37
C THR A 100 4.31 -4.75 -19.62
N LEU A 101 3.55 -4.34 -18.59
CA LEU A 101 2.62 -5.24 -17.91
C LEU A 101 1.56 -5.80 -18.86
N ARG A 102 1.03 -4.97 -19.77
CA ARG A 102 0.07 -5.39 -20.79
C ARG A 102 0.66 -6.45 -21.72
N GLU A 103 1.91 -6.32 -22.16
CA GLU A 103 2.59 -7.36 -22.94
C GLU A 103 2.70 -8.69 -22.16
N TYR A 104 3.02 -8.63 -20.85
CA TYR A 104 3.03 -9.83 -20.01
C TYR A 104 1.65 -10.48 -19.88
N LEU A 105 0.60 -9.67 -19.68
CA LEU A 105 -0.78 -10.17 -19.62
C LEU A 105 -1.20 -10.76 -20.97
N GLU A 106 -0.89 -10.11 -22.08
CA GLU A 106 -1.18 -10.63 -23.42
C GLU A 106 -0.54 -12.00 -23.62
N TYR A 107 0.72 -12.16 -23.21
CA TYR A 107 1.41 -13.45 -23.27
C TYR A 107 0.76 -14.50 -22.35
N GLU A 108 0.47 -14.15 -21.09
CA GLU A 108 -0.11 -15.07 -20.10
C GLU A 108 -1.52 -15.56 -20.51
N PHE A 109 -2.30 -14.70 -21.17
CA PHE A 109 -3.67 -15.01 -21.62
C PHE A 109 -3.76 -15.60 -23.03
N ARG A 110 -2.63 -15.94 -23.68
CA ARG A 110 -2.68 -16.64 -24.97
C ARG A 110 -3.35 -18.00 -24.84
N MET A 111 -4.46 -18.16 -25.55
CA MET A 111 -5.19 -19.42 -25.65
C MET A 111 -4.90 -20.06 -27.01
N PRO A 112 -4.49 -21.34 -27.06
CA PRO A 112 -4.09 -21.98 -28.32
C PRO A 112 -5.24 -22.18 -29.32
N ASN A 113 -6.48 -22.32 -28.84
CA ASN A 113 -7.67 -22.51 -29.67
C ASN A 113 -8.87 -21.74 -29.09
N PRO A 114 -8.91 -20.40 -29.23
CA PRO A 114 -10.02 -19.63 -28.68
C PRO A 114 -11.31 -19.87 -29.48
N PRO A 115 -12.49 -19.87 -28.83
CA PRO A 115 -13.78 -20.09 -29.51
C PRO A 115 -14.12 -18.99 -30.53
N PHE A 116 -13.54 -17.80 -30.38
CA PHE A 116 -13.69 -16.65 -31.27
C PHE A 116 -12.41 -15.79 -31.25
N LYS A 117 -12.34 -14.76 -32.10
CA LYS A 117 -11.21 -13.83 -32.12
C LYS A 117 -11.14 -13.06 -30.80
N ILE A 118 -10.09 -13.30 -30.03
CA ILE A 118 -9.87 -12.63 -28.74
C ILE A 118 -9.51 -11.16 -28.97
N ASP A 119 -10.31 -10.28 -28.38
CA ASP A 119 -9.96 -8.90 -28.05
C ASP A 119 -9.20 -8.88 -26.72
N PHE A 120 -7.97 -8.37 -26.74
CA PHE A 120 -7.11 -8.27 -25.57
C PHE A 120 -7.57 -7.19 -24.59
N GLU A 121 -8.18 -6.10 -25.06
CA GLU A 121 -8.67 -5.04 -24.15
C GLU A 121 -9.73 -5.58 -23.20
N ARG A 122 -10.60 -6.46 -23.71
CA ARG A 122 -11.62 -7.15 -22.92
C ARG A 122 -11.04 -8.17 -21.93
N ILE A 123 -9.89 -8.77 -22.25
CA ILE A 123 -9.16 -9.63 -21.29
C ILE A 123 -8.58 -8.78 -20.16
N VAL A 124 -8.09 -7.56 -20.45
CA VAL A 124 -7.61 -6.64 -19.42
C VAL A 124 -8.74 -6.27 -18.47
N ASP A 125 -9.94 -6.00 -18.99
CA ASP A 125 -11.14 -5.71 -18.17
C ASP A 125 -11.48 -6.87 -17.23
N ASP A 126 -11.52 -8.09 -17.79
CA ASP A 126 -11.78 -9.30 -17.02
C ASP A 126 -10.68 -9.58 -15.99
N PHE A 127 -9.41 -9.29 -16.31
CA PHE A 127 -8.31 -9.43 -15.36
C PHE A 127 -8.46 -8.48 -14.17
N ILE A 128 -8.82 -7.22 -14.43
CA ILE A 128 -9.11 -6.25 -13.38
C ILE A 128 -10.28 -6.75 -12.51
N PHE A 129 -11.36 -7.20 -13.14
CA PHE A 129 -12.53 -7.74 -12.44
C PHE A 129 -12.19 -8.97 -11.59
N MET A 130 -11.37 -9.89 -12.12
CA MET A 130 -10.88 -11.06 -11.37
C MET A 130 -10.11 -10.62 -10.12
N CYS A 131 -9.31 -9.56 -10.20
CA CYS A 131 -8.57 -9.05 -9.04
C CYS A 131 -9.49 -8.50 -7.93
N PHE A 132 -10.73 -8.11 -8.22
CA PHE A 132 -11.66 -7.64 -7.19
C PHE A 132 -12.00 -8.72 -6.16
N PHE A 133 -12.07 -9.99 -6.56
CA PHE A 133 -12.34 -11.13 -5.65
C PHE A 133 -11.24 -11.35 -4.60
N VAL A 134 -10.02 -10.89 -4.89
CA VAL A 134 -8.88 -11.09 -4.00
C VAL A 134 -8.87 -10.07 -2.84
N GLY A 135 -9.74 -9.05 -2.92
CA GLY A 135 -9.87 -7.98 -1.94
C GLY A 135 -9.46 -6.63 -2.52
N ASN A 136 -10.20 -5.60 -2.13
CA ASN A 136 -9.95 -4.20 -2.48
C ASN A 136 -10.43 -3.32 -1.30
N ASP A 137 -10.31 -2.01 -1.42
CA ASP A 137 -10.66 -1.09 -0.31
C ASP A 137 -12.16 -1.08 0.02
N PHE A 138 -13.01 -1.56 -0.89
CA PHE A 138 -14.48 -1.53 -0.75
C PHE A 138 -15.07 -2.87 -0.33
N LEU A 139 -14.38 -3.98 -0.64
CA LEU A 139 -14.84 -5.33 -0.35
C LEU A 139 -13.76 -6.13 0.39
N PRO A 140 -14.13 -6.83 1.48
CA PRO A 140 -13.20 -7.72 2.15
C PRO A 140 -12.73 -8.83 1.20
N HIS A 141 -11.49 -9.27 1.41
CA HIS A 141 -10.95 -10.41 0.68
C HIS A 141 -11.79 -11.66 0.96
N MET A 142 -12.06 -12.41 -0.10
CA MET A 142 -12.74 -13.70 0.01
C MET A 142 -11.87 -14.67 0.82
N PRO A 143 -12.43 -15.43 1.80
CA PRO A 143 -11.64 -16.39 2.58
C PRO A 143 -10.86 -17.38 1.69
N THR A 144 -11.44 -17.73 0.55
CA THR A 144 -10.90 -18.65 -0.47
C THR A 144 -9.65 -18.14 -1.17
N LEU A 145 -9.46 -16.82 -1.29
CA LEU A 145 -8.47 -16.23 -2.19
C LEU A 145 -7.47 -15.35 -1.42
N GLU A 146 -6.21 -15.78 -1.37
CA GLU A 146 -5.10 -15.00 -0.82
C GLU A 146 -3.96 -14.85 -1.84
N ILE A 147 -3.50 -13.61 -2.08
CA ILE A 147 -2.42 -13.31 -3.04
C ILE A 147 -1.16 -14.12 -2.72
N ARG A 148 -0.80 -14.23 -1.43
CA ARG A 148 0.40 -14.97 -0.98
C ARG A 148 0.33 -16.46 -1.28
N GLU A 149 -0.87 -17.01 -1.48
CA GLU A 149 -1.10 -18.40 -1.83
C GLU A 149 -1.19 -18.63 -3.36
N GLY A 150 -1.05 -17.57 -4.15
CA GLY A 150 -1.13 -17.62 -5.61
C GLY A 150 -2.56 -17.49 -6.16
N ALA A 151 -3.44 -16.79 -5.45
CA ALA A 151 -4.84 -16.61 -5.87
C ALA A 151 -4.98 -16.04 -7.30
N ILE A 152 -4.19 -15.04 -7.68
CA ILE A 152 -4.25 -14.45 -9.02
C ILE A 152 -3.90 -15.50 -10.09
N ASN A 153 -2.87 -16.33 -9.86
CA ASN A 153 -2.51 -17.42 -10.75
C ASN A 153 -3.63 -18.45 -10.90
N LEU A 154 -4.32 -18.79 -9.79
CA LEU A 154 -5.47 -19.68 -9.82
C LEU A 154 -6.61 -19.07 -10.66
N LEU A 155 -6.95 -17.80 -10.42
CA LEU A 155 -8.01 -17.09 -11.16
C LEU A 155 -7.72 -17.08 -12.66
N MET A 156 -6.50 -16.70 -13.07
CA MET A 156 -6.09 -16.70 -14.48
C MET A 156 -6.14 -18.11 -15.09
N ALA A 157 -5.72 -19.15 -14.35
CA ALA A 157 -5.75 -20.52 -14.84
C ALA A 157 -7.18 -21.05 -15.02
N VAL A 158 -8.06 -20.81 -14.05
CA VAL A 158 -9.48 -21.18 -14.13
C VAL A 158 -10.17 -20.41 -15.25
N TYR A 159 -9.88 -19.11 -15.39
CA TYR A 159 -10.45 -18.28 -16.44
C TYR A 159 -10.12 -18.85 -17.83
N LYS A 160 -8.84 -19.10 -18.10
CA LYS A 160 -8.40 -19.71 -19.38
C LYS A 160 -9.05 -21.07 -19.64
N LYS A 161 -9.22 -21.88 -18.59
CA LYS A 161 -9.82 -23.21 -18.69
C LYS A 161 -11.31 -23.15 -19.00
N GLU A 162 -12.03 -22.24 -18.35
CA GLU A 162 -13.49 -22.13 -18.44
C GLU A 162 -13.94 -21.18 -19.57
N PHE A 163 -13.05 -20.36 -20.14
CA PHE A 163 -13.36 -19.39 -21.19
C PHE A 163 -14.18 -19.96 -22.36
N PRO A 164 -13.86 -21.16 -22.91
CA PRO A 164 -14.68 -21.76 -23.98
C PRO A 164 -16.10 -22.13 -23.52
N SER A 165 -16.24 -22.61 -22.28
CA SER A 165 -17.52 -23.05 -21.71
C SER A 165 -18.40 -21.88 -21.29
N MET A 166 -17.80 -20.79 -20.79
CA MET A 166 -18.51 -19.57 -20.41
C MET A 166 -19.08 -18.81 -21.62
N GLY A 167 -18.55 -19.07 -22.82
CA GLY A 167 -19.04 -18.48 -24.07
C GLY A 167 -18.66 -17.00 -24.25
N GLY A 168 -17.73 -16.46 -23.46
CA GLY A 168 -17.28 -15.08 -23.60
C GLY A 168 -16.55 -14.51 -22.39
N TYR A 169 -16.39 -13.19 -22.41
CA TYR A 169 -15.81 -12.37 -21.34
C TYR A 169 -16.73 -12.28 -20.12
N LEU A 170 -16.15 -12.09 -18.95
CA LEU A 170 -16.86 -11.84 -17.69
C LEU A 170 -17.52 -10.47 -17.66
N THR A 171 -16.91 -9.50 -18.35
CA THR A 171 -17.33 -8.11 -18.33
C THR A 171 -17.52 -7.56 -19.75
N ASP A 172 -18.41 -6.58 -19.87
CA ASP A 172 -18.54 -5.71 -21.03
C ASP A 172 -18.40 -4.26 -20.60
N SER A 173 -17.19 -3.71 -20.76
CA SER A 173 -16.84 -2.39 -20.22
C SER A 173 -17.11 -2.33 -18.72
N CYS A 174 -18.06 -1.49 -18.26
CA CYS A 174 -18.40 -1.35 -16.85
C CYS A 174 -19.37 -2.41 -16.31
N THR A 175 -19.95 -3.27 -17.16
CA THR A 175 -21.07 -4.16 -16.79
C THR A 175 -20.63 -5.62 -16.71
N PRO A 176 -20.61 -6.24 -15.53
CA PRO A 176 -20.37 -7.68 -15.39
C PRO A 176 -21.54 -8.52 -15.90
N ASP A 177 -21.25 -9.59 -16.64
CA ASP A 177 -22.22 -10.64 -16.98
C ASP A 177 -22.34 -11.62 -15.81
N LEU A 178 -23.35 -11.40 -14.96
CA LEU A 178 -23.50 -12.15 -13.71
C LEU A 178 -23.64 -13.67 -13.90
N SER A 179 -24.19 -14.12 -15.04
CA SER A 179 -24.28 -15.56 -15.33
C SER A 179 -22.91 -16.16 -15.62
N ARG A 180 -22.05 -15.46 -16.36
CA ARG A 180 -20.67 -15.89 -16.61
C ARG A 180 -19.79 -15.78 -15.37
N VAL A 181 -19.99 -14.71 -14.58
CA VAL A 181 -19.32 -14.52 -13.29
C VAL A 181 -19.66 -15.66 -12.33
N GLU A 182 -20.92 -16.06 -12.26
CA GLU A 182 -21.36 -17.22 -11.47
C GLU A 182 -20.66 -18.51 -11.93
N HIS A 183 -20.66 -18.81 -13.24
CA HIS A 183 -19.96 -19.99 -13.77
C HIS A 183 -18.48 -19.98 -13.36
N PHE A 184 -17.80 -18.85 -13.57
CA PHE A 184 -16.38 -18.69 -13.25
C PHE A 184 -16.10 -18.90 -11.77
N ILE A 185 -16.84 -18.20 -10.89
CA ILE A 185 -16.55 -18.23 -9.46
C ILE A 185 -16.95 -19.58 -8.82
N GLN A 186 -17.98 -20.26 -9.36
CA GLN A 186 -18.29 -21.63 -8.97
C GLN A 186 -17.18 -22.61 -9.35
N ALA A 187 -16.56 -22.43 -10.53
CA ALA A 187 -15.40 -23.22 -10.92
C ALA A 187 -14.21 -22.98 -9.98
N VAL A 188 -13.98 -21.74 -9.53
CA VAL A 188 -12.99 -21.41 -8.48
C VAL A 188 -13.37 -22.06 -7.14
N GLY A 189 -14.66 -22.00 -6.78
CA GLY A 189 -15.24 -22.61 -5.57
C GLY A 189 -14.98 -24.11 -5.47
N SER A 190 -14.91 -24.83 -6.60
CA SER A 190 -14.56 -26.26 -6.61
C SER A 190 -13.16 -26.59 -6.05
N TYR A 191 -12.29 -25.60 -5.90
CA TYR A 191 -10.95 -25.75 -5.32
C TYR A 191 -10.88 -25.40 -3.82
N GLU A 192 -11.97 -24.90 -3.21
CA GLU A 192 -11.99 -24.40 -1.82
C GLU A 192 -11.46 -25.38 -0.80
N ASP A 193 -12.00 -26.60 -0.77
CA ASP A 193 -11.57 -27.61 0.20
C ASP A 193 -10.07 -27.91 0.07
N LYS A 194 -9.55 -27.98 -1.16
CA LYS A 194 -8.12 -28.23 -1.41
C LYS A 194 -7.25 -27.05 -0.96
N ILE A 195 -7.74 -25.82 -1.17
CA ILE A 195 -7.06 -24.59 -0.74
C ILE A 195 -6.98 -24.57 0.78
N PHE A 196 -8.11 -24.75 1.46
CA PHE A 196 -8.17 -24.71 2.92
C PHE A 196 -7.39 -25.83 3.58
N GLN A 197 -7.44 -27.06 3.05
CA GLN A 197 -6.61 -28.16 3.54
C GLN A 197 -5.11 -27.87 3.37
N LYS A 198 -4.71 -27.27 2.24
CA LYS A 198 -3.30 -26.88 2.02
C LYS A 198 -2.90 -25.77 2.99
N ARG A 199 -3.75 -24.76 3.19
CA ARG A 199 -3.54 -23.66 4.14
C ARG A 199 -3.35 -24.21 5.56
N ALA A 200 -4.29 -25.01 6.06
CA ALA A 200 -4.21 -25.62 7.39
C ALA A 200 -2.88 -26.38 7.60
N ARG A 201 -2.45 -27.20 6.61
CA ARG A 201 -1.16 -27.91 6.68
C ARG A 201 0.05 -26.97 6.74
N LEU A 202 0.03 -25.86 6.00
CA LEU A 202 1.11 -24.87 6.02
C LEU A 202 1.18 -24.12 7.36
N HIS A 203 0.02 -23.70 7.88
CA HIS A 203 -0.06 -23.08 9.20
C HIS A 203 0.44 -24.00 10.31
N GLN A 204 0.07 -25.29 10.28
CA GLN A 204 0.56 -26.28 11.24
C GLN A 204 2.09 -26.41 11.19
N ARG A 205 2.68 -26.53 9.99
CA ARG A 205 4.14 -26.60 9.82
C ARG A 205 4.85 -25.34 10.31
N GLN A 206 4.27 -24.18 10.06
CA GLN A 206 4.82 -22.90 10.52
C GLN A 206 4.76 -22.78 12.05
N ALA A 207 3.64 -23.15 12.67
CA ALA A 207 3.49 -23.17 14.12
C ALA A 207 4.50 -24.13 14.78
N GLU A 208 4.69 -25.33 14.23
CA GLU A 208 5.70 -26.29 14.70
C GLU A 208 7.12 -25.73 14.59
N ARG A 209 7.44 -25.05 13.49
CA ARG A 209 8.76 -24.42 13.29
C ARG A 209 9.02 -23.33 14.33
N ILE A 210 8.05 -22.43 14.54
CA ILE A 210 8.15 -21.36 15.54
C ILE A 210 8.32 -21.94 16.95
N LYS A 211 7.58 -23.00 17.27
CA LYS A 211 7.71 -23.70 18.56
C LYS A 211 9.12 -24.29 18.75
N ARG A 212 9.73 -24.85 17.69
CA ARG A 212 11.11 -25.35 17.72
C ARG A 212 12.13 -24.23 17.90
N GLU A 213 11.99 -23.12 17.17
CA GLU A 213 12.87 -21.96 17.26
C GLU A 213 12.80 -21.33 18.66
N LYS A 214 11.60 -21.13 19.22
CA LYS A 214 11.41 -20.67 20.62
C LYS A 214 12.05 -21.62 21.64
N ALA A 215 11.92 -22.93 21.44
CA ALA A 215 12.52 -23.93 22.31
C ALA A 215 14.06 -23.95 22.23
N GLN A 216 14.64 -23.60 21.07
CA GLN A 216 16.09 -23.46 20.91
C GLN A 216 16.62 -22.15 21.50
N ALA A 217 15.91 -21.03 21.31
CA ALA A 217 16.26 -19.74 21.91
C ALA A 217 16.28 -19.82 23.45
N LYS A 218 15.26 -20.44 24.06
CA LYS A 218 15.22 -20.68 25.51
C LYS A 218 16.37 -21.55 26.04
N ARG A 219 17.02 -22.35 25.20
CA ARG A 219 18.20 -23.17 25.59
C ARG A 219 19.52 -22.44 25.40
N GLY A 220 19.55 -21.34 24.63
CA GLY A 220 20.75 -20.56 24.34
C GLY A 220 21.11 -19.53 25.42
N ASP A 221 20.12 -19.07 26.20
CA ASP A 221 20.32 -18.09 27.28
C ASP A 221 20.89 -18.71 28.57
N ASP A 222 20.94 -20.05 28.69
CA ASP A 222 21.46 -20.76 29.87
C ASP A 222 22.98 -21.06 29.80
N LEU A 223 23.69 -20.55 28.80
CA LEU A 223 25.14 -20.72 28.66
C LEU A 223 25.87 -19.38 28.66
N ASP A 224 25.86 -18.72 29.82
CA ASP A 224 26.93 -17.78 30.15
C ASP A 224 28.21 -18.62 30.38
N PRO A 225 29.26 -18.49 29.54
CA PRO A 225 30.48 -19.24 29.77
C PRO A 225 31.18 -18.61 30.98
N HIS A 226 30.90 -19.15 32.16
CA HIS A 226 31.81 -19.03 33.28
C HIS A 226 33.19 -19.53 32.82
N VAL A 227 34.06 -18.58 32.49
CA VAL A 227 35.50 -18.81 32.31
C VAL A 227 36.00 -19.36 33.64
N ARG A 228 36.08 -20.70 33.73
CA ARG A 228 36.93 -21.35 34.71
C ARG A 228 38.34 -21.30 34.15
N ASP A 229 39.13 -20.39 34.72
CA ASP A 229 40.57 -20.48 34.65
C ASP A 229 41.02 -21.87 35.13
N ASP A 230 42.11 -22.33 34.52
CA ASP A 230 42.78 -23.61 34.77
C ASP A 230 42.20 -24.82 34.02
N LEU A 231 42.79 -25.09 32.85
CA LEU A 231 43.48 -26.35 32.52
C LEU A 231 44.02 -26.27 31.08
N ILE A 232 45.22 -25.70 30.96
CA ILE A 232 46.04 -25.76 29.74
C ILE A 232 46.52 -27.21 29.57
N VAL A 233 46.08 -27.89 28.51
CA VAL A 233 46.65 -29.18 28.08
C VAL A 233 47.42 -28.96 26.76
N PRO A 234 48.72 -29.30 26.67
CA PRO A 234 49.54 -29.00 25.49
C PRO A 234 49.22 -29.95 24.33
N ILE A 235 48.91 -29.42 23.15
CA ILE A 235 48.75 -30.21 21.92
C ILE A 235 50.13 -30.46 21.30
N GLN A 236 50.49 -31.75 21.26
CA GLN A 236 51.72 -32.30 20.68
C GLN A 236 51.68 -32.21 19.14
N ARG A 237 52.69 -31.58 18.53
CA ARG A 237 52.86 -31.47 17.07
C ARG A 237 53.32 -32.81 16.48
N PHE A 238 52.52 -33.37 15.56
CA PHE A 238 52.94 -34.49 14.70
C PHE A 238 53.19 -33.95 13.28
N GLN A 239 54.38 -34.20 12.74
CA GLN A 239 54.84 -33.84 11.39
C GLN A 239 54.86 -35.08 10.48
N GLY A 240 54.45 -34.92 9.21
CA GLY A 240 55.08 -35.65 8.10
C GLY A 240 54.18 -36.17 6.98
N SER A 241 54.11 -35.45 5.85
CA SER A 241 54.53 -35.97 4.53
C SER A 241 54.65 -34.85 3.49
N ARG A 242 55.60 -35.03 2.57
CA ARG A 242 56.32 -34.03 1.75
C ARG A 242 55.71 -33.82 0.36
N LEU A 243 56.10 -32.70 -0.27
CA LEU A 243 56.58 -32.46 -1.67
C LEU A 243 56.25 -30.97 -2.00
N ALA A 244 57.12 -30.07 -2.48
CA ALA A 244 58.46 -30.15 -3.05
C ALA A 244 59.17 -28.75 -3.00
N SER A 245 60.52 -28.77 -3.02
CA SER A 245 61.50 -27.76 -3.50
C SER A 245 61.54 -26.37 -2.82
N GLY A 246 62.51 -26.04 -1.97
CA GLY A 246 63.91 -25.64 -2.27
C GLY A 246 64.00 -24.09 -2.37
N ALA A 247 64.87 -23.28 -1.73
CA ALA A 247 66.18 -23.46 -1.12
C ALA A 247 66.39 -22.48 0.08
N VAL A 248 67.40 -22.79 0.91
CA VAL A 248 67.93 -22.10 2.13
C VAL A 248 69.21 -21.31 1.69
N PRO A 249 69.91 -20.37 2.41
CA PRO A 249 69.93 -20.03 3.86
C PRO A 249 69.93 -18.52 4.29
N VAL A 250 69.53 -18.34 5.56
CA VAL A 250 70.00 -17.53 6.74
C VAL A 250 71.47 -16.97 6.70
N PRO A 251 72.06 -16.25 7.72
CA PRO A 251 71.57 -15.69 9.01
C PRO A 251 72.19 -14.34 9.52
N TYR A 252 71.64 -13.75 10.60
CA TYR A 252 72.35 -13.15 11.77
C TYR A 252 71.28 -12.60 12.78
N GLU A 253 71.04 -13.15 13.98
CA GLU A 253 71.72 -12.93 15.31
C GLU A 253 71.95 -11.44 15.67
N GLN A 254 71.78 -10.90 16.88
CA GLN A 254 71.52 -11.38 18.25
C GLN A 254 71.08 -10.18 19.14
N ASN A 255 70.26 -10.49 20.16
CA ASN A 255 70.09 -9.92 21.51
C ASN A 255 70.70 -8.57 21.95
N GLY A 256 69.91 -7.84 22.76
CA GLY A 256 70.36 -6.89 23.77
C GLY A 256 69.24 -6.51 24.75
N SER A 257 69.49 -6.68 26.05
CA SER A 257 68.54 -6.84 27.16
C SER A 257 68.28 -5.60 28.05
N HIS A 258 67.11 -5.57 28.69
CA HIS A 258 66.74 -5.07 30.06
C HIS A 258 67.24 -3.70 30.58
N LYS A 259 66.31 -2.83 31.00
CA LYS A 259 66.01 -2.51 32.43
C LYS A 259 64.91 -1.45 32.63
N ASP A 260 64.25 -1.58 33.78
CA ASP A 260 63.15 -0.81 34.36
C ASP A 260 63.41 0.70 34.55
N ASN A 261 62.37 1.55 34.50
CA ASN A 261 61.63 2.07 35.68
C ASN A 261 60.85 3.37 35.38
N LYS A 262 59.62 3.42 35.92
CA LYS A 262 58.86 4.52 36.54
C LYS A 262 58.75 5.95 35.95
N GLU A 263 57.49 6.41 36.06
CA GLU A 263 56.99 7.75 36.44
C GLU A 263 56.62 8.81 35.37
N ARG A 264 55.29 9.01 35.31
CA ARG A 264 54.54 10.28 35.38
C ARG A 264 55.14 11.58 34.80
N ASN A 265 54.27 12.18 33.98
CA ASN A 265 53.90 13.59 33.88
C ASN A 265 54.43 14.43 32.69
N SER A 266 53.45 14.90 31.90
CA SER A 266 53.33 16.24 31.33
C SER A 266 54.54 16.89 30.62
N ARG A 267 54.48 16.95 29.28
CA ARG A 267 54.39 18.21 28.50
C ARG A 267 54.63 17.97 26.99
N ALA A 268 53.62 18.37 26.22
CA ALA A 268 53.68 19.17 24.99
C ALA A 268 54.78 18.90 23.94
N ARG A 269 54.31 18.62 22.71
CA ARG A 269 54.83 19.06 21.39
C ARG A 269 53.89 18.43 20.35
N LYS A 270 53.44 19.07 19.27
CA LYS A 270 53.78 20.34 18.62
C LYS A 270 52.65 20.58 17.62
N ALA A 271 51.96 21.71 17.69
CA ALA A 271 51.10 22.16 16.60
C ALA A 271 51.98 22.53 15.41
N ALA A 272 51.77 21.87 14.27
CA ALA A 272 52.31 22.32 12.99
C ALA A 272 51.36 23.38 12.43
N ARG A 273 51.85 24.63 12.35
CA ARG A 273 51.22 25.70 11.57
C ARG A 273 51.50 25.46 10.09
N VAL A 274 50.44 25.41 9.28
CA VAL A 274 50.47 25.88 7.89
C VAL A 274 49.31 26.87 7.74
N SER A 275 49.63 28.00 7.11
CA SER A 275 48.86 29.23 7.14
C SER A 275 47.85 29.34 5.97
N THR A 276 46.68 29.90 6.31
CA THR A 276 45.82 30.81 5.52
C THR A 276 45.24 30.38 4.16
N SER A 277 43.93 30.13 4.15
CA SER A 277 42.95 31.05 3.51
C SER A 277 41.58 30.91 4.22
N GLY A 278 40.84 32.04 4.34
CA GLY A 278 39.76 32.27 5.29
C GLY A 278 38.67 31.18 5.41
N SER A 279 38.68 30.45 6.52
CA SER A 279 37.46 29.88 7.10
C SER A 279 37.06 30.81 8.25
N SER A 280 36.01 31.60 8.05
CA SER A 280 35.52 32.49 9.10
C SER A 280 34.92 31.66 10.24
N ILE A 281 34.94 32.18 11.46
CA ILE A 281 34.28 31.56 12.63
C ILE A 281 32.81 31.22 12.31
N ALA A 282 32.16 31.95 11.40
CA ALA A 282 30.81 31.65 10.95
C ALA A 282 30.71 30.35 10.12
N SER A 283 31.75 29.95 9.38
CA SER A 283 31.76 28.67 8.64
C SER A 283 31.82 27.48 9.58
N ALA A 284 32.63 27.57 10.64
CA ALA A 284 32.74 26.52 11.66
C ALA A 284 31.47 26.42 12.52
N LEU A 285 30.79 27.55 12.77
CA LEU A 285 29.49 27.56 13.45
C LEU A 285 28.39 26.92 12.58
N VAL A 286 28.34 27.25 11.28
CA VAL A 286 27.39 26.66 10.33
C VAL A 286 27.65 25.17 10.15
N GLU A 287 28.90 24.72 10.10
CA GLU A 287 29.24 23.29 10.07
C GLU A 287 28.78 22.58 11.35
N ALA A 288 29.01 23.16 12.54
CA ALA A 288 28.56 22.59 13.80
C ALA A 288 27.02 22.57 13.95
N GLU A 289 26.32 23.59 13.45
CA GLU A 289 24.84 23.63 13.41
C GLU A 289 24.28 22.56 12.46
N ASN A 290 24.87 22.41 11.28
CA ASN A 290 24.49 21.35 10.33
C ASN A 290 24.74 19.93 10.88
N ASP A 291 25.85 19.73 11.60
CA ASP A 291 26.17 18.45 12.25
C ASP A 291 25.18 18.10 13.37
N LEU A 292 24.76 19.11 14.16
CA LEU A 292 23.73 18.94 15.19
C LEU A 292 22.36 18.62 14.58
N GLU A 293 21.95 19.31 13.50
CA GLU A 293 20.71 19.02 12.78
C GLU A 293 20.73 17.63 12.13
N ALA A 294 21.86 17.22 11.56
CA ALA A 294 22.05 15.88 11.00
C ALA A 294 21.93 14.79 12.07
N GLN A 295 22.54 15.01 13.23
CA GLN A 295 22.49 14.07 14.36
C GLN A 295 21.09 14.01 14.99
N GLU A 296 20.36 15.12 15.04
CA GLU A 296 18.95 15.12 15.48
C GLU A 296 18.05 14.36 14.48
N CYS A 297 18.31 14.48 13.18
CA CYS A 297 17.60 13.74 12.14
C CYS A 297 17.89 12.23 12.21
N GLU A 298 19.14 11.84 12.42
CA GLU A 298 19.56 10.44 12.58
C GLU A 298 18.94 9.81 13.83
N ASN A 299 18.99 10.51 14.98
CA ASN A 299 18.35 10.06 16.21
C ASN A 299 16.83 9.89 16.06
N LYS A 300 16.16 10.77 15.30
CA LYS A 300 14.72 10.67 15.00
C LYS A 300 14.41 9.45 14.13
N GLU A 301 15.21 9.18 13.10
CA GLU A 301 15.00 8.01 12.23
C GLU A 301 15.36 6.69 12.94
N GLU A 302 16.40 6.67 13.78
CA GLU A 302 16.73 5.50 14.61
C GLU A 302 15.63 5.21 15.63
N LEU A 303 15.16 6.22 16.36
CA LEU A 303 14.05 6.08 17.31
C LEU A 303 12.77 5.61 16.60
N LYS A 304 12.49 6.12 15.40
CA LYS A 304 11.36 5.71 14.56
C LYS A 304 11.51 4.27 14.07
N SER A 305 12.73 3.83 13.74
CA SER A 305 13.00 2.43 13.40
C SER A 305 12.79 1.52 14.61
N MET A 306 13.38 1.85 15.75
CA MET A 306 13.22 1.09 17.00
C MET A 306 11.75 1.02 17.43
N LEU A 307 11.01 2.13 17.33
CA LEU A 307 9.59 2.17 17.62
C LEU A 307 8.80 1.30 16.64
N LYS A 308 9.12 1.34 15.34
CA LYS A 308 8.50 0.47 14.33
C LYS A 308 8.77 -1.01 14.62
N ASP A 309 9.98 -1.36 15.01
CA ASP A 309 10.35 -2.73 15.33
C ASP A 309 9.65 -3.21 16.61
N ALA A 310 9.60 -2.38 17.65
CA ALA A 310 8.86 -2.67 18.88
C ALA A 310 7.35 -2.80 18.65
N LEU A 311 6.76 -1.93 17.82
CA LEU A 311 5.35 -2.01 17.41
C LEU A 311 5.09 -3.28 16.58
N ARG A 312 6.01 -3.63 15.68
CA ARG A 312 5.92 -4.84 14.86
C ARG A 312 5.99 -6.10 15.71
N GLU A 313 6.87 -6.13 16.71
CA GLU A 313 6.99 -7.24 17.65
C GLU A 313 5.75 -7.37 18.53
N LYS A 314 5.25 -6.27 19.10
CA LYS A 314 3.97 -6.26 19.84
C LYS A 314 2.77 -6.67 18.99
N SER A 315 2.80 -6.40 17.69
CA SER A 315 1.74 -6.80 16.77
C SER A 315 1.79 -8.27 16.33
N ASP A 316 2.87 -9.00 16.62
CA ASP A 316 3.09 -10.39 16.17
C ASP A 316 2.49 -11.41 17.16
N ILE A 317 1.27 -11.85 16.90
CA ILE A 317 0.52 -12.71 17.84
C ILE A 317 1.08 -14.13 17.89
N PHE A 318 1.78 -14.58 16.85
CA PHE A 318 2.50 -15.86 16.89
C PHE A 318 3.63 -15.87 17.93
N ASN A 319 4.12 -14.68 18.30
CA ASN A 319 5.08 -14.53 19.38
C ASN A 319 4.45 -14.38 20.77
N SER A 320 3.15 -14.10 20.88
CA SER A 320 2.44 -14.00 22.16
C SER A 320 2.41 -15.32 22.94
N ASP A 321 2.26 -15.23 24.26
CA ASP A 321 2.25 -16.40 25.17
C ASP A 321 0.95 -17.21 25.08
N ASN A 322 -0.13 -16.64 24.53
CA ASN A 322 -1.44 -17.27 24.34
C ASN A 322 -1.88 -17.16 22.86
N PRO A 323 -1.57 -18.14 22.00
CA PRO A 323 -2.11 -18.17 20.64
C PRO A 323 -3.63 -18.37 20.70
N GLU A 324 -4.39 -17.45 20.12
CA GLU A 324 -5.84 -17.64 19.93
C GLU A 324 -6.09 -18.88 19.06
N GLU A 325 -6.96 -19.78 19.53
CA GLU A 325 -7.36 -20.95 18.75
C GLU A 325 -8.25 -20.53 17.57
N ASP A 326 -7.91 -20.98 16.36
CA ASP A 326 -8.79 -20.85 15.20
C ASP A 326 -10.06 -21.70 15.42
N LYS A 327 -11.16 -21.02 15.73
CA LYS A 327 -12.47 -21.65 15.96
C LYS A 327 -13.13 -22.14 14.67
N VAL A 328 -12.84 -21.51 13.53
CA VAL A 328 -13.47 -21.86 12.24
C VAL A 328 -12.89 -23.15 11.69
N LYS A 329 -11.57 -23.34 11.84
CA LYS A 329 -10.84 -24.54 11.35
C LYS A 329 -11.11 -24.81 9.88
N LEU A 330 -10.74 -23.86 9.04
CA LEU A 330 -10.92 -23.98 7.59
C LEU A 330 -10.26 -25.26 7.06
N GLY A 331 -11.01 -26.05 6.29
CA GLY A 331 -10.55 -27.31 5.71
C GLY A 331 -10.87 -28.57 6.53
N GLU A 332 -11.39 -28.42 7.76
CA GLU A 332 -11.96 -29.52 8.54
C GLU A 332 -13.48 -29.64 8.32
N PRO A 333 -14.08 -30.86 8.31
CA PRO A 333 -15.52 -31.01 8.13
C PRO A 333 -16.34 -30.07 9.03
N GLY A 334 -17.35 -29.43 8.46
CA GLY A 334 -18.19 -28.44 9.16
C GLY A 334 -17.61 -27.03 9.24
N TRP A 335 -16.57 -26.70 8.47
CA TRP A 335 -15.91 -25.39 8.50
C TRP A 335 -16.84 -24.25 8.05
N ARG A 336 -17.82 -24.54 7.20
CA ARG A 336 -18.74 -23.53 6.65
C ARG A 336 -19.74 -23.08 7.70
N GLU A 337 -20.33 -24.02 8.43
CA GLU A 337 -21.27 -23.75 9.52
C GLU A 337 -20.58 -22.95 10.63
N ARG A 338 -19.37 -23.38 11.04
CA ARG A 338 -18.57 -22.65 12.04
C ARG A 338 -18.19 -21.25 11.59
N TYR A 339 -17.95 -21.04 10.29
CA TYR A 339 -17.65 -19.72 9.75
C TYR A 339 -18.84 -18.76 9.89
N TYR A 340 -20.03 -19.17 9.45
CA TYR A 340 -21.22 -18.33 9.56
C TYR A 340 -21.66 -18.12 11.02
N GLU A 341 -21.49 -19.13 11.87
CA GLU A 341 -21.74 -18.99 13.32
C GLU A 341 -20.78 -17.99 13.98
N GLU A 342 -19.47 -18.14 13.78
CA GLU A 342 -18.47 -17.29 14.46
C GLU A 342 -18.38 -15.88 13.87
N LYS A 343 -18.48 -15.74 12.54
CA LYS A 343 -18.25 -14.45 11.86
C LYS A 343 -19.52 -13.63 11.66
N PHE A 344 -20.68 -14.28 11.53
CA PHE A 344 -21.96 -13.61 11.29
C PHE A 344 -22.98 -13.83 12.42
N GLY A 345 -22.66 -14.65 13.43
CA GLY A 345 -23.57 -14.92 14.55
C GLY A 345 -24.76 -15.83 14.20
N ALA A 346 -24.71 -16.54 13.07
CA ALA A 346 -25.80 -17.36 12.56
C ALA A 346 -25.84 -18.73 13.28
N ARG A 347 -26.89 -19.01 14.06
CA ARG A 347 -26.95 -20.22 14.91
C ARG A 347 -27.83 -21.34 14.35
N THR A 348 -28.75 -21.01 13.45
CA THR A 348 -29.68 -21.97 12.86
C THR A 348 -29.42 -22.11 11.35
N PRO A 349 -29.67 -23.28 10.74
CA PRO A 349 -29.51 -23.47 9.29
C PRO A 349 -30.30 -22.44 8.47
N GLU A 350 -31.50 -22.08 8.92
CA GLU A 350 -32.35 -21.09 8.26
C GLU A 350 -31.72 -19.69 8.29
N GLN A 351 -31.16 -19.28 9.43
CA GLN A 351 -30.43 -18.01 9.56
C GLN A 351 -29.15 -18.01 8.72
N ILE A 352 -28.43 -19.12 8.66
CA ILE A 352 -27.23 -19.25 7.83
C ILE A 352 -27.60 -19.02 6.36
N GLU A 353 -28.68 -19.65 5.87
CA GLU A 353 -29.14 -19.48 4.50
C GLU A 353 -29.59 -18.04 4.20
N GLU A 354 -30.34 -17.42 5.12
CA GLU A 354 -30.79 -16.04 4.99
C GLU A 354 -29.61 -15.07 4.91
N ILE A 355 -28.67 -15.18 5.85
CA ILE A 355 -27.45 -14.35 5.88
C ILE A 355 -26.61 -14.61 4.64
N ARG A 356 -26.39 -15.87 4.25
CA ARG A 356 -25.62 -16.20 3.05
C ARG A 356 -26.21 -15.53 1.82
N ARG A 357 -27.53 -15.59 1.63
CA ARG A 357 -28.20 -14.97 0.50
C ARG A 357 -28.04 -13.45 0.49
N ASP A 358 -28.18 -12.80 1.64
CA ASP A 358 -28.02 -11.33 1.73
C ASP A 358 -26.56 -10.91 1.51
N VAL A 359 -25.61 -11.61 2.14
CA VAL A 359 -24.17 -11.39 1.97
C VAL A 359 -23.76 -11.56 0.50
N VAL A 360 -24.25 -12.59 -0.20
CA VAL A 360 -23.99 -12.80 -1.63
C VAL A 360 -24.56 -11.66 -2.47
N LEU A 361 -25.78 -11.21 -2.18
CA LEU A 361 -26.39 -10.05 -2.84
C LEU A 361 -25.52 -8.80 -2.63
N LYS A 362 -25.19 -8.45 -1.38
CA LYS A 362 -24.40 -7.25 -1.05
C LYS A 362 -22.98 -7.30 -1.59
N TYR A 363 -22.35 -8.48 -1.60
CA TYR A 363 -21.03 -8.65 -2.19
C TYR A 363 -21.08 -8.47 -3.70
N THR A 364 -22.10 -9.01 -4.37
CA THR A 364 -22.29 -8.86 -5.82
C THR A 364 -22.64 -7.43 -6.22
N GLU A 365 -23.46 -6.74 -5.44
CA GLU A 365 -23.66 -5.28 -5.56
C GLU A 365 -22.31 -4.57 -5.50
N GLY A 366 -21.44 -4.92 -4.55
CA GLY A 366 -20.12 -4.31 -4.43
C GLY A 366 -19.21 -4.57 -5.63
N LEU A 367 -19.20 -5.79 -6.18
CA LEU A 367 -18.41 -6.09 -7.38
C LEU A 367 -18.86 -5.21 -8.56
N CYS A 368 -20.17 -5.02 -8.73
CA CYS A 368 -20.71 -4.13 -9.76
C CYS A 368 -20.36 -2.67 -9.47
N TRP A 369 -20.49 -2.22 -8.21
CA TRP A 369 -20.16 -0.85 -7.80
C TRP A 369 -18.70 -0.53 -8.09
N VAL A 370 -17.77 -1.42 -7.73
CA VAL A 370 -16.33 -1.26 -7.97
C VAL A 370 -16.03 -1.21 -9.47
N MET A 371 -16.71 -2.04 -10.26
CA MET A 371 -16.56 -2.00 -11.72
C MET A 371 -17.00 -0.64 -12.29
N HIS A 372 -18.17 -0.13 -11.91
CA HIS A 372 -18.60 1.21 -12.32
C HIS A 372 -17.63 2.29 -11.82
N TYR A 373 -17.16 2.20 -10.57
CA TYR A 373 -16.21 3.16 -9.99
C TYR A 373 -14.93 3.31 -10.82
N TYR A 374 -14.37 2.19 -11.27
CA TYR A 374 -13.13 2.16 -12.05
C TYR A 374 -13.33 2.73 -13.46
N TYR A 375 -14.42 2.35 -14.15
CA TYR A 375 -14.62 2.66 -15.57
C TYR A 375 -15.43 3.92 -15.84
N GLU A 376 -16.45 4.21 -15.05
CA GLU A 376 -17.36 5.35 -15.26
C GLU A 376 -17.19 6.41 -14.17
N GLY A 377 -16.94 6.00 -12.94
CA GLY A 377 -16.87 6.85 -11.75
C GLY A 377 -17.89 6.40 -10.72
N VAL A 378 -18.03 7.17 -9.64
CA VAL A 378 -18.94 6.83 -8.54
C VAL A 378 -20.37 6.70 -9.05
N CYS A 379 -20.97 5.53 -8.85
CA CYS A 379 -22.36 5.24 -9.24
C CYS A 379 -23.35 5.33 -8.06
N SER A 380 -22.85 5.31 -6.82
CA SER A 380 -23.58 5.61 -5.59
C SER A 380 -22.63 6.10 -4.51
N TRP A 381 -22.92 7.25 -3.91
CA TRP A 381 -22.13 7.81 -2.80
C TRP A 381 -22.45 7.17 -1.45
N GLN A 382 -23.67 6.65 -1.29
CA GLN A 382 -24.15 6.05 -0.03
C GLN A 382 -23.99 4.53 0.03
N TRP A 383 -23.83 3.86 -1.12
CA TRP A 383 -23.64 2.42 -1.12
C TRP A 383 -22.37 2.05 -0.33
N PHE A 384 -22.50 1.05 0.55
CA PHE A 384 -21.38 0.41 1.24
C PHE A 384 -21.69 -1.08 1.44
N TYR A 385 -20.66 -1.87 1.71
CA TYR A 385 -20.81 -3.29 2.05
C TYR A 385 -21.04 -3.45 3.56
N PRO A 386 -22.25 -3.90 4.00
CA PRO A 386 -22.66 -3.84 5.41
C PRO A 386 -22.21 -5.05 6.25
N TYR A 387 -21.07 -5.64 5.91
CA TYR A 387 -20.50 -6.78 6.61
C TYR A 387 -18.98 -6.64 6.73
N HIS A 388 -18.40 -7.17 7.80
CA HIS A 388 -16.95 -7.19 7.98
C HIS A 388 -16.25 -8.32 7.20
N TYR A 389 -17.01 -9.31 6.72
CA TYR A 389 -16.48 -10.52 6.08
C TYR A 389 -17.15 -10.80 4.74
N ALA A 390 -16.43 -11.45 3.82
CA ALA A 390 -16.90 -11.85 2.50
C ALA A 390 -17.53 -13.27 2.52
N PRO A 391 -18.46 -13.60 1.61
CA PRO A 391 -18.92 -14.98 1.44
C PRO A 391 -17.81 -15.87 0.85
N PHE A 392 -18.03 -17.19 0.82
CA PHE A 392 -17.16 -18.11 0.08
C PHE A 392 -17.40 -18.02 -1.43
N ALA A 393 -16.43 -18.46 -2.23
CA ALA A 393 -16.56 -18.51 -3.69
C ALA A 393 -17.72 -19.43 -4.10
N SER A 394 -17.88 -20.56 -3.42
CA SER A 394 -18.98 -21.50 -3.70
C SER A 394 -20.36 -20.98 -3.28
N ASP A 395 -20.44 -19.96 -2.43
CA ASP A 395 -21.72 -19.38 -2.02
C ASP A 395 -22.30 -18.43 -3.09
N LEU A 396 -21.46 -17.88 -3.97
CA LEU A 396 -21.85 -16.99 -5.07
C LEU A 396 -22.59 -17.77 -6.16
N SER A 397 -23.89 -17.96 -5.96
CA SER A 397 -24.82 -18.68 -6.82
C SER A 397 -26.12 -17.91 -7.01
N GLY A 398 -26.83 -18.15 -8.11
CA GLY A 398 -28.06 -17.42 -8.46
C GLY A 398 -27.83 -15.96 -8.84
N LEU A 399 -26.63 -15.58 -9.28
CA LEU A 399 -26.25 -14.20 -9.57
C LEU A 399 -27.00 -13.65 -10.78
N GLY A 400 -27.28 -14.50 -11.77
CA GLY A 400 -28.02 -14.09 -12.97
C GLY A 400 -29.47 -13.62 -12.72
N GLN A 401 -30.01 -13.86 -11.53
CA GLN A 401 -31.36 -13.44 -11.12
C GLN A 401 -31.36 -12.09 -10.39
N LEU A 402 -30.18 -11.58 -10.03
CA LEU A 402 -30.05 -10.35 -9.27
C LEU A 402 -30.28 -9.13 -10.18
N ASN A 403 -31.08 -8.19 -9.71
CA ASN A 403 -31.34 -6.92 -10.39
C ASN A 403 -30.67 -5.80 -9.58
N ILE A 404 -29.44 -5.46 -9.95
CA ILE A 404 -28.62 -4.48 -9.24
C ILE A 404 -28.83 -3.11 -9.87
N LYS A 405 -29.19 -2.13 -9.05
CA LYS A 405 -29.36 -0.73 -9.43
C LYS A 405 -28.77 0.16 -8.37
N PHE A 406 -28.09 1.22 -8.80
CA PHE A 406 -27.48 2.20 -7.92
C PHE A 406 -28.17 3.55 -8.05
N GLU A 407 -28.35 4.20 -6.91
CA GLU A 407 -28.76 5.60 -6.84
C GLU A 407 -27.52 6.44 -6.53
N LEU A 408 -27.24 7.43 -7.39
CA LEU A 408 -26.01 8.22 -7.28
C LEU A 408 -25.91 8.94 -5.94
N GLY A 409 -27.00 9.58 -5.51
CA GLY A 409 -27.02 10.41 -4.31
C GLY A 409 -26.01 11.56 -4.35
N THR A 410 -25.48 11.95 -3.19
CA THR A 410 -24.56 13.08 -3.07
C THR A 410 -23.43 12.76 -2.09
N PRO A 411 -22.21 13.26 -2.34
CA PRO A 411 -21.13 13.11 -1.37
C PRO A 411 -21.46 13.85 -0.07
N PHE A 412 -20.98 13.29 1.04
CA PHE A 412 -20.96 13.99 2.32
C PHE A 412 -20.22 15.32 2.24
N LYS A 413 -20.64 16.28 3.07
CA LYS A 413 -19.83 17.47 3.29
C LYS A 413 -18.55 17.07 4.03
N PRO A 414 -17.47 17.87 3.96
CA PRO A 414 -16.22 17.55 4.63
C PRO A 414 -16.37 17.20 6.12
N PHE A 415 -17.19 17.95 6.88
CA PHE A 415 -17.39 17.65 8.30
C PHE A 415 -18.27 16.42 8.55
N ASP A 416 -19.27 16.17 7.70
CA ASP A 416 -20.10 14.96 7.78
C ASP A 416 -19.22 13.72 7.57
N GLN A 417 -18.33 13.77 6.58
CA GLN A 417 -17.35 12.72 6.32
C GLN A 417 -16.35 12.56 7.47
N LEU A 418 -15.81 13.66 8.01
CA LEU A 418 -14.90 13.59 9.16
C LEU A 418 -15.57 12.96 10.38
N MET A 419 -16.83 13.31 10.65
CA MET A 419 -17.63 12.67 11.70
C MET A 419 -17.90 11.19 11.41
N GLY A 420 -17.98 10.80 10.13
CA GLY A 420 -18.13 9.41 9.69
C GLY A 420 -16.86 8.57 9.71
N VAL A 421 -15.68 9.19 9.77
CA VAL A 421 -14.38 8.51 9.63
C VAL A 421 -13.53 8.59 10.90
N PHE A 422 -13.56 9.72 11.62
CA PHE A 422 -12.64 9.94 12.74
C PHE A 422 -13.07 9.20 14.01
N PRO A 423 -12.11 8.66 14.78
CA PRO A 423 -12.37 8.29 16.16
C PRO A 423 -12.49 9.54 17.05
N ALA A 424 -13.12 9.41 18.22
CA ALA A 424 -13.27 10.51 19.17
C ALA A 424 -11.93 11.17 19.58
N ALA A 425 -10.82 10.42 19.60
CA ALA A 425 -9.48 10.94 19.87
C ALA A 425 -9.04 12.04 18.88
N SER A 426 -9.55 12.00 17.65
CA SER A 426 -9.25 12.97 16.59
C SER A 426 -10.28 14.10 16.51
N ALA A 427 -11.20 14.22 17.48
CA ALA A 427 -12.25 15.24 17.48
C ALA A 427 -11.69 16.68 17.47
N HIS A 428 -10.44 16.89 17.88
CA HIS A 428 -9.77 18.19 17.83
C HIS A 428 -9.69 18.79 16.40
N ALA A 429 -9.79 17.97 15.36
CA ALA A 429 -9.82 18.40 13.96
C ALA A 429 -11.18 18.95 13.50
N LEU A 430 -12.24 18.79 14.30
CA LEU A 430 -13.60 19.25 14.01
C LEU A 430 -13.92 20.58 14.73
N PRO A 431 -14.98 21.30 14.29
CA PRO A 431 -15.51 22.47 15.01
C PRO A 431 -15.94 22.12 16.44
N LEU A 432 -15.87 23.09 17.35
CA LEU A 432 -16.03 22.87 18.80
C LEU A 432 -17.32 22.13 19.19
N GLN A 433 -18.46 22.47 18.57
CA GLN A 433 -19.75 21.83 18.89
C GLN A 433 -19.87 20.41 18.32
N TYR A 434 -19.19 20.12 17.21
CA TYR A 434 -19.17 18.79 16.61
C TYR A 434 -18.38 17.82 17.49
N ARG A 435 -17.31 18.28 18.15
CA ARG A 435 -16.51 17.45 19.07
C ARG A 435 -17.36 16.83 20.17
N ARG A 436 -18.31 17.60 20.70
CA ARG A 436 -19.22 17.15 21.76
C ARG A 436 -20.07 15.97 21.33
N LEU A 437 -20.45 15.90 20.06
CA LEU A 437 -21.20 14.76 19.54
C LEU A 437 -20.38 13.45 19.57
N MET A 438 -19.05 13.52 19.52
CA MET A 438 -18.17 12.35 19.58
C MET A 438 -17.71 11.99 20.99
N THR A 439 -17.73 12.95 21.93
CA THR A 439 -17.10 12.78 23.25
C THR A 439 -18.06 12.82 24.43
N ASP A 440 -19.23 13.46 24.29
CA ASP A 440 -20.20 13.55 25.37
C ASP A 440 -20.91 12.19 25.53
N PRO A 441 -20.88 11.55 26.72
CA PRO A 441 -21.59 10.30 26.97
C PRO A 441 -23.10 10.39 26.74
N ASN A 442 -23.68 11.59 26.76
CA ASN A 442 -25.11 11.82 26.50
C ASN A 442 -25.41 12.12 25.02
N SER A 443 -24.41 12.08 24.14
CA SER A 443 -24.62 12.28 22.70
C SER A 443 -25.52 11.17 22.13
N PRO A 444 -26.54 11.50 21.32
CA PRO A 444 -27.43 10.50 20.69
C PRO A 444 -26.74 9.57 19.69
N ILE A 445 -25.48 9.85 19.35
CA ILE A 445 -24.65 9.08 18.41
C ILE A 445 -23.31 8.66 19.04
N ILE A 446 -23.22 8.64 20.38
CA ILE A 446 -22.01 8.21 21.08
C ILE A 446 -21.63 6.75 20.78
N ASP A 447 -22.63 5.92 20.45
CA ASP A 447 -22.47 4.53 20.07
C ASP A 447 -21.61 4.32 18.81
N PHE A 448 -21.47 5.35 17.96
CA PHE A 448 -20.60 5.30 16.77
C PHE A 448 -19.11 5.43 17.11
N TYR A 449 -18.76 5.88 18.32
CA TYR A 449 -17.40 6.24 18.70
C TYR A 449 -16.89 5.44 19.91
N PRO A 450 -16.83 4.10 19.84
CA PRO A 450 -16.30 3.30 20.95
C PRO A 450 -14.82 3.63 21.19
N THR A 451 -14.42 3.70 22.46
CA THR A 451 -12.99 3.85 22.85
C THR A 451 -12.19 2.59 22.58
N ASP A 452 -12.81 1.42 22.74
CA ASP A 452 -12.20 0.11 22.55
C ASP A 452 -13.10 -0.73 21.63
N PHE A 453 -12.49 -1.49 20.73
CA PHE A 453 -13.20 -2.37 19.79
C PHE A 453 -12.41 -3.66 19.56
N GLU A 454 -13.11 -4.71 19.13
CA GLU A 454 -12.51 -6.00 18.84
C GLU A 454 -11.76 -5.96 17.50
N VAL A 455 -10.56 -6.53 17.47
CA VAL A 455 -9.82 -6.78 16.23
C VAL A 455 -9.75 -8.28 16.01
N ASP A 456 -10.50 -8.78 15.03
CA ASP A 456 -10.46 -10.18 14.65
C ASP A 456 -9.29 -10.45 13.71
N MET A 457 -8.33 -11.23 14.20
CA MET A 457 -7.10 -11.54 13.48
C MET A 457 -7.33 -12.41 12.24
N ASN A 458 -8.42 -13.18 12.19
CA ASN A 458 -8.81 -14.01 11.06
C ASN A 458 -7.64 -14.84 10.45
N GLY A 459 -6.80 -15.42 11.31
CA GLY A 459 -5.64 -16.22 10.92
C GLY A 459 -4.41 -15.43 10.43
N LYS A 460 -4.44 -14.10 10.47
CA LYS A 460 -3.31 -13.23 10.11
C LYS A 460 -2.32 -13.07 11.27
N ARG A 461 -1.06 -12.81 10.91
CA ARG A 461 0.05 -12.77 11.87
C ARG A 461 0.12 -11.45 12.64
N TYR A 462 -0.17 -10.34 11.96
CA TYR A 462 -0.02 -9.01 12.52
C TYR A 462 -1.36 -8.31 12.69
N SER A 463 -1.53 -7.55 13.78
CA SER A 463 -2.81 -6.89 14.13
C SER A 463 -3.31 -5.91 13.08
N TRP A 464 -2.40 -5.23 12.35
CA TRP A 464 -2.76 -4.35 11.24
C TRP A 464 -3.35 -5.08 10.03
N GLN A 465 -3.26 -6.42 10.00
CA GLN A 465 -3.92 -7.27 9.01
C GLN A 465 -5.27 -7.80 9.51
N GLY A 466 -5.60 -7.58 10.80
CA GLY A 466 -6.85 -7.97 11.41
C GLY A 466 -8.01 -7.08 10.99
N ILE A 467 -9.23 -7.54 11.25
CA ILE A 467 -10.47 -6.88 10.90
C ILE A 467 -10.97 -6.12 12.14
N ALA A 468 -11.00 -4.80 12.05
CA ALA A 468 -11.56 -3.94 13.09
C ALA A 468 -13.09 -4.05 13.08
N LYS A 469 -13.68 -4.63 14.12
CA LYS A 469 -15.13 -4.73 14.30
C LYS A 469 -15.70 -3.44 14.86
N LEU A 470 -15.81 -2.43 13.99
CA LEU A 470 -16.48 -1.18 14.31
C LEU A 470 -17.97 -1.24 13.93
N PRO A 471 -18.85 -0.56 14.68
CA PRO A 471 -20.24 -0.41 14.27
C PRO A 471 -20.32 0.41 12.97
N PHE A 472 -21.21 0.01 12.06
CA PHE A 472 -21.50 0.81 10.88
C PHE A 472 -22.33 2.03 11.28
N ILE A 473 -21.97 3.19 10.72
CA ILE A 473 -22.66 4.45 11.01
C ILE A 473 -23.98 4.48 10.27
N ASP A 474 -25.03 4.83 11.00
CA ASP A 474 -26.34 5.16 10.43
C ASP A 474 -26.29 6.62 9.93
N GLU A 475 -26.30 6.78 8.60
CA GLU A 475 -26.22 8.06 7.90
C GLU A 475 -27.31 9.03 8.35
N ASP A 476 -28.56 8.56 8.43
CA ASP A 476 -29.71 9.41 8.76
C ASP A 476 -29.61 9.92 10.19
N ARG A 477 -29.22 9.06 11.15
CA ARG A 477 -28.97 9.45 12.54
C ARG A 477 -27.82 10.45 12.64
N LEU A 478 -26.72 10.23 11.92
CA LEU A 478 -25.56 11.11 11.95
C LEU A 478 -25.92 12.51 11.44
N LEU A 479 -26.52 12.59 10.25
CA LEU A 479 -26.87 13.86 9.61
C LEU A 479 -27.93 14.62 10.41
N ALA A 480 -28.88 13.92 11.05
CA ALA A 480 -29.88 14.53 11.91
C ALA A 480 -29.27 15.27 13.10
N GLU A 481 -28.26 14.70 13.76
CA GLU A 481 -27.56 15.35 14.88
C GLU A 481 -26.64 16.48 14.43
N ILE A 482 -25.91 16.30 13.32
CA ILE A 482 -25.04 17.34 12.75
C ILE A 482 -25.85 18.59 12.40
N LYS A 483 -27.03 18.41 11.78
CA LYS A 483 -27.91 19.53 11.39
C LYS A 483 -28.29 20.42 12.56
N LYS A 484 -28.38 19.88 13.78
CA LYS A 484 -28.71 20.67 14.99
C LYS A 484 -27.58 21.62 15.38
N VAL A 485 -26.33 21.27 15.10
CA VAL A 485 -25.15 22.07 15.45
C VAL A 485 -24.56 22.86 14.27
N GLU A 486 -25.02 22.60 13.04
CA GLU A 486 -24.45 23.24 11.84
C GLU A 486 -24.55 24.78 11.85
N HIS A 487 -25.59 25.35 12.46
CA HIS A 487 -25.73 26.80 12.59
C HIS A 487 -24.65 27.47 13.47
N THR A 488 -23.88 26.68 14.23
CA THR A 488 -22.80 27.18 15.11
C THR A 488 -21.47 27.36 14.40
N LEU A 489 -21.36 26.96 13.13
CA LEU A 489 -20.14 27.10 12.35
C LEU A 489 -19.79 28.58 12.16
N THR A 490 -18.52 28.91 12.35
CA THR A 490 -17.98 30.21 11.94
C THR A 490 -18.03 30.34 10.41
N PRO A 491 -17.99 31.57 9.85
CA PRO A 491 -17.99 31.75 8.40
C PRO A 491 -16.86 31.02 7.68
N GLU A 492 -15.68 30.92 8.30
CA GLU A 492 -14.54 30.18 7.75
C GLU A 492 -14.73 28.67 7.81
N GLU A 493 -15.33 28.14 8.88
CA GLU A 493 -15.68 26.72 8.98
C GLU A 493 -16.78 26.34 7.99
N ALA A 494 -17.80 27.18 7.83
CA ALA A 494 -18.84 26.98 6.82
C ALA A 494 -18.26 26.99 5.40
N ARG A 495 -17.25 27.84 5.12
CA ARG A 495 -16.56 27.87 3.82
C ARG A 495 -15.81 26.56 3.54
N ARG A 496 -15.03 26.04 4.50
CA ARG A 496 -14.32 24.76 4.32
C ARG A 496 -15.24 23.53 4.36
N ASN A 497 -16.43 23.64 4.93
CA ASN A 497 -17.46 22.60 4.90
C ASN A 497 -18.30 22.61 3.60
N SER A 498 -17.82 23.30 2.55
CA SER A 498 -18.50 23.41 1.27
C SER A 498 -17.64 22.86 0.14
N ILE A 499 -18.28 22.44 -0.95
CA ILE A 499 -17.58 21.96 -2.15
C ILE A 499 -16.83 23.14 -2.79
N MET A 500 -15.51 23.00 -2.88
CA MET A 500 -14.63 23.97 -3.55
C MET A 500 -14.49 23.65 -5.05
N CYS A 501 -13.79 24.51 -5.77
CA CYS A 501 -13.58 24.38 -7.21
C CYS A 501 -12.14 24.00 -7.53
N ASP A 502 -11.98 23.25 -8.63
CA ASP A 502 -10.67 23.01 -9.24
C ASP A 502 -10.05 24.33 -9.68
N MET A 503 -8.73 24.41 -9.67
CA MET A 503 -7.99 25.60 -10.09
C MET A 503 -7.09 25.27 -11.27
N LEU A 504 -7.14 26.10 -12.30
CA LEU A 504 -6.20 26.02 -13.43
C LEU A 504 -5.16 27.13 -13.33
N PHE A 505 -3.89 26.74 -13.22
CA PHE A 505 -2.75 27.66 -13.22
C PHE A 505 -2.07 27.64 -14.59
N VAL A 506 -1.84 28.82 -15.16
CA VAL A 506 -1.22 28.98 -16.48
C VAL A 506 -0.14 30.05 -16.39
N ASN A 507 1.05 29.74 -16.92
CA ASN A 507 2.13 30.70 -16.98
C ASN A 507 1.76 31.89 -17.91
N GLY A 508 2.16 33.10 -17.57
CA GLY A 508 1.88 34.30 -18.37
C GLY A 508 2.37 34.22 -19.83
N SER A 509 3.42 33.44 -20.09
CA SER A 509 3.96 33.20 -21.43
C SER A 509 3.23 32.12 -22.22
N HIS A 510 2.30 31.38 -21.60
CA HIS A 510 1.57 30.32 -22.27
C HIS A 510 0.55 30.91 -23.26
N PRO A 511 0.31 30.30 -24.44
CA PRO A 511 -0.64 30.81 -25.44
C PRO A 511 -2.08 30.99 -24.93
N LEU A 512 -2.47 30.29 -23.88
CA LEU A 512 -3.78 30.44 -23.21
C LEU A 512 -3.88 31.69 -22.32
N SER A 513 -2.76 32.31 -21.93
CA SER A 513 -2.77 33.41 -20.97
C SER A 513 -3.61 34.61 -21.43
N PRO A 514 -3.61 35.06 -22.71
CA PRO A 514 -4.43 36.21 -23.12
C PRO A 514 -5.93 35.93 -23.02
N TYR A 515 -6.35 34.68 -23.28
CA TYR A 515 -7.73 34.26 -23.13
C TYR A 515 -8.16 34.27 -21.66
N ILE A 516 -7.29 33.78 -20.78
CA ILE A 516 -7.53 33.80 -19.33
C ILE A 516 -7.64 35.24 -18.81
N TYR A 517 -6.75 36.16 -19.24
CA TYR A 517 -6.86 37.57 -18.89
C TYR A 517 -8.16 38.20 -19.40
N SER A 518 -8.59 37.87 -20.62
CA SER A 518 -9.86 38.33 -21.18
C SER A 518 -11.06 37.85 -20.35
N LEU A 519 -11.08 36.58 -19.95
CA LEU A 519 -12.13 36.02 -19.10
C LEU A 519 -12.15 36.70 -17.73
N ASN A 520 -10.99 36.90 -17.11
CA ASN A 520 -10.91 37.58 -15.82
C ASN A 520 -11.35 39.05 -15.92
N SER A 521 -11.03 39.75 -17.02
CA SER A 521 -11.51 41.12 -17.25
C SER A 521 -13.04 41.18 -17.39
N LYS A 522 -13.63 40.23 -18.13
CA LYS A 522 -15.08 40.16 -18.35
C LYS A 522 -15.87 39.76 -17.11
N PHE A 523 -15.35 38.83 -16.32
CA PHE A 523 -16.14 38.14 -15.29
C PHE A 523 -15.54 38.20 -13.89
N GLY A 524 -14.33 38.71 -13.72
CA GLY A 524 -13.60 38.72 -12.44
C GLY A 524 -14.29 39.53 -11.33
N HIS A 525 -15.16 40.47 -11.70
CA HIS A 525 -15.97 41.26 -10.77
C HIS A 525 -17.17 40.48 -10.19
N LEU A 526 -17.53 39.34 -10.77
CA LEU A 526 -18.66 38.53 -10.31
C LEU A 526 -18.28 37.70 -9.08
N PRO A 527 -19.22 37.42 -8.17
CA PRO A 527 -19.00 36.48 -7.08
C PRO A 527 -18.63 35.08 -7.60
N ASP A 528 -17.80 34.35 -6.85
CA ASP A 528 -17.28 33.02 -7.22
C ASP A 528 -18.37 32.07 -7.75
N LYS A 529 -19.50 31.98 -7.04
CA LYS A 529 -20.64 31.14 -7.45
C LYS A 529 -21.10 31.43 -8.88
N ARG A 530 -21.21 32.70 -9.27
CA ARG A 530 -21.59 33.08 -10.64
C ARG A 530 -20.47 32.89 -11.64
N ARG A 531 -19.21 33.14 -11.25
CA ARG A 531 -18.06 32.86 -12.13
C ARG A 531 -17.99 31.38 -12.51
N ASN A 532 -18.38 30.50 -11.59
CA ASN A 532 -18.31 29.05 -11.79
C ASN A 532 -19.40 28.48 -12.71
N GLU A 533 -20.48 29.23 -12.93
CA GLU A 533 -21.54 28.88 -13.88
C GLU A 533 -21.20 29.26 -15.32
N ILE A 534 -20.20 30.12 -15.50
CA ILE A 534 -19.76 30.60 -16.82
C ILE A 534 -19.05 29.47 -17.55
N LYS A 535 -19.62 29.08 -18.70
CA LYS A 535 -19.02 28.11 -19.61
C LYS A 535 -18.50 28.84 -20.83
N GLU A 536 -17.22 29.13 -20.84
CA GLU A 536 -16.52 29.72 -21.97
C GLU A 536 -15.59 28.71 -22.61
N LYS A 537 -15.64 28.64 -23.94
CA LYS A 537 -14.88 27.68 -24.71
C LYS A 537 -13.46 28.21 -24.90
N LEU A 538 -12.48 27.57 -24.26
CA LEU A 538 -11.06 27.86 -24.50
C LEU A 538 -10.53 27.06 -25.69
N ASP A 539 -9.84 27.74 -26.61
CA ASP A 539 -9.14 27.12 -27.75
C ASP A 539 -7.61 27.19 -27.52
N PRO A 540 -6.96 26.10 -27.07
CA PRO A 540 -5.52 26.06 -26.87
C PRO A 540 -4.70 26.15 -28.15
N SER A 541 -5.34 25.97 -29.32
CA SER A 541 -4.72 25.92 -30.64
C SER A 541 -4.88 27.23 -31.41
N ALA A 542 -5.59 28.22 -30.87
CA ALA A 542 -5.91 29.47 -31.55
C ALA A 542 -4.70 30.41 -31.69
N ARG A 543 -3.73 29.99 -32.51
CA ARG A 543 -3.43 30.71 -33.75
C ARG A 543 -4.22 30.02 -34.87
N LEU A 544 -5.23 30.74 -35.37
CA LEU A 544 -6.02 30.49 -36.59
C LEU A 544 -7.05 29.32 -36.58
N THR A 545 -8.32 29.72 -36.47
CA THR A 545 -9.54 29.10 -37.04
C THR A 545 -10.04 27.73 -36.51
N LYS A 546 -11.15 27.82 -35.75
CA LYS A 546 -12.26 26.85 -35.50
C LYS A 546 -12.01 25.64 -34.54
N LEU A 547 -12.32 25.92 -33.25
CA LEU A 547 -13.24 25.24 -32.29
C LEU A 547 -13.00 23.77 -31.86
N ASN A 548 -12.57 23.53 -30.60
CA ASN A 548 -13.08 22.49 -29.65
C ASN A 548 -12.79 22.79 -28.15
N ILE A 549 -13.58 22.19 -27.23
CA ILE A 549 -14.02 22.72 -25.90
C ILE A 549 -13.13 22.32 -24.71
N VAL A 550 -12.88 23.26 -23.79
CA VAL A 550 -12.53 23.01 -22.37
C VAL A 550 -13.37 23.93 -21.47
N VAL A 551 -14.07 23.36 -20.48
CA VAL A 551 -14.77 24.10 -19.41
C VAL A 551 -13.77 24.37 -18.29
N VAL A 552 -13.39 25.64 -18.08
CA VAL A 552 -12.53 26.04 -16.97
C VAL A 552 -13.37 26.68 -15.88
N ARG A 553 -13.33 26.08 -14.68
CA ARG A 553 -13.88 26.65 -13.46
C ARG A 553 -12.72 27.26 -12.67
N GLN A 554 -12.80 28.57 -12.42
CA GLN A 554 -11.93 29.43 -11.60
C GLN A 554 -10.41 29.47 -11.91
N VAL A 555 -9.92 30.69 -12.19
CA VAL A 555 -8.49 31.00 -12.39
C VAL A 555 -8.04 31.95 -11.28
N ILE A 556 -6.98 31.59 -10.57
CA ILE A 556 -6.26 32.49 -9.67
C ILE A 556 -4.86 32.72 -10.26
N LEU A 557 -4.53 33.98 -10.53
CA LEU A 557 -3.19 34.43 -10.99
C LEU A 557 -2.38 34.87 -9.77
N PHE A 558 -1.13 34.41 -9.67
CA PHE A 558 -0.10 35.05 -8.86
C PHE A 558 0.81 35.86 -9.80
N CYS A 559 1.11 37.11 -9.41
CA CYS A 559 1.98 38.04 -10.13
C CYS A 559 3.45 37.62 -10.07
#